data_AF-A0A372RDL3-F1
#
_entry.id   AF-A0A372RDL3-F1
#
_cell.length_a   1.000
_cell.length_b   1.000
_cell.length_c   1.000
_cell.angle_alpha   90.00
_cell.angle_beta   90.00
_cell.angle_gamma   90.00
#
_symmetry.space_group_name_H-M   'P 1'
#
loop_
_entity.id
_entity.type
_entity.pdbx_description
1 polymer ?
#
loop_
_entity_poly.entity_id
_entity_poly.type
_entity_poly.pdbx_seq_one_letter_code
_entity_poly.pdbx_strand_id
1 'polypeptide(L)'
;MAVIRALETCPDNNIPLEIRTDSQYVINAYKSWIPKWEKNNKWKTSNDKDVENKELFQRLMKLVRARNAEVTIEYVQGHVGVQENEEADQLAKLGAFMDAVDDLYDYGDDETEIKRQHTILQYFQTITDESSPPSIVENSQILLNNFEYNKNILAKDDSN
;
A
#
# COMPACT_ATOMS: atom_id res chain seq x y z
N MET A 1 -5.28 0.16 -6.04
CA MET A 1 -4.10 1.06 -6.04
C MET A 1 -2.78 0.30 -6.19
N ALA A 2 -2.54 -0.76 -5.42
CA ALA A 2 -1.27 -1.53 -5.45
C ALA A 2 -0.81 -1.96 -6.85
N VAL A 3 -1.69 -2.54 -7.67
CA VAL A 3 -1.37 -2.96 -9.06
C VAL A 3 -0.92 -1.81 -9.96
N ILE A 4 -1.54 -0.63 -9.80
CA ILE A 4 -1.15 0.57 -10.56
C ILE A 4 0.27 1.00 -10.17
N ARG A 5 0.58 0.99 -8.87
CA ARG A 5 1.92 1.31 -8.38
C ARG A 5 2.96 0.32 -8.89
N ALA A 6 2.67 -0.98 -8.88
CA ALA A 6 3.57 -1.99 -9.44
C ALA A 6 3.89 -1.75 -10.93
N LEU A 7 2.90 -1.30 -11.71
CA LEU A 7 3.10 -0.93 -13.12
C LEU A 7 3.93 0.35 -13.29
N GLU A 8 3.79 1.31 -12.38
CA GLU A 8 4.53 2.59 -12.42
C GLU A 8 5.98 2.45 -11.98
N THR A 9 6.27 1.53 -11.07
CA THR A 9 7.62 1.33 -10.51
C THR A 9 8.45 0.30 -11.28
N CYS A 10 7.84 -0.48 -12.17
CA CYS A 10 8.55 -1.45 -12.99
C CYS A 10 9.55 -0.73 -13.92
N PRO A 11 10.87 -0.94 -13.76
CA PRO A 11 11.90 -0.10 -14.38
C PRO A 11 12.08 -0.36 -15.88
N ASP A 12 11.74 -1.56 -16.37
CA ASP A 12 11.85 -1.92 -17.79
C ASP A 12 10.48 -2.24 -18.38
N ASN A 13 10.12 -1.51 -19.43
CA ASN A 13 8.85 -1.65 -20.14
C ASN A 13 8.89 -2.71 -21.25
N ASN A 14 10.07 -3.27 -21.56
CA ASN A 14 10.28 -4.25 -22.62
C ASN A 14 10.29 -5.70 -22.11
N ILE A 15 10.23 -5.90 -20.78
CA ILE A 15 10.13 -7.22 -20.17
C ILE A 15 8.68 -7.55 -19.78
N PRO A 16 8.25 -8.82 -19.93
CA PRO A 16 6.97 -9.27 -19.43
C PRO A 16 6.85 -9.02 -17.92
N LEU A 17 5.68 -8.56 -17.47
CA LEU A 17 5.40 -8.29 -16.07
C LEU A 17 4.24 -9.17 -15.59
N GLU A 18 4.52 -10.04 -14.62
CA GLU A 18 3.51 -10.83 -13.92
C GLU A 18 3.19 -10.18 -12.58
N ILE A 19 1.92 -9.86 -12.36
CA ILE A 19 1.42 -9.31 -11.09
C ILE A 19 0.54 -10.35 -10.43
N ARG A 20 0.93 -10.79 -9.24
CA ARG A 20 0.14 -11.71 -8.42
C ARG A 20 -0.63 -10.91 -7.38
N THR A 21 -1.93 -11.16 -7.26
CA THR A 21 -2.78 -10.52 -6.26
C THR A 21 -3.86 -11.49 -5.76
N ASP A 22 -4.18 -11.40 -4.48
CA ASP A 22 -5.32 -12.10 -3.88
C ASP A 22 -6.64 -11.31 -4.00
N SER A 23 -6.59 -10.11 -4.58
CA SER A 23 -7.77 -9.28 -4.78
C SER A 23 -8.60 -9.82 -5.95
N GLN A 24 -9.57 -10.68 -5.63
CA GLN A 24 -10.57 -11.14 -6.60
C GLN A 24 -11.26 -9.97 -7.31
N TYR A 25 -11.43 -8.83 -6.62
CA TYR A 25 -11.99 -7.62 -7.21
C TYR A 25 -11.16 -7.10 -8.38
N VAL A 26 -9.84 -6.96 -8.20
CA VAL A 26 -8.91 -6.53 -9.26
C VAL A 26 -8.93 -7.51 -10.42
N ILE A 27 -8.87 -8.82 -10.14
CA ILE A 27 -8.81 -9.86 -11.18
C ILE A 27 -10.09 -9.91 -11.99
N ASN A 28 -11.24 -9.87 -11.33
CA ASN A 28 -12.53 -9.83 -12.01
C ASN A 28 -12.68 -8.55 -12.83
N ALA A 29 -12.23 -7.41 -12.30
CA ALA A 29 -12.21 -6.16 -13.04
C ALA A 29 -11.35 -6.26 -14.31
N TYR A 30 -10.10 -6.72 -14.18
CA TYR A 30 -9.16 -6.84 -15.29
C TYR A 30 -9.60 -7.86 -16.35
N LYS A 31 -9.93 -9.08 -15.94
CA LYS A 31 -10.26 -10.18 -16.87
C LYS A 31 -11.67 -10.07 -17.45
N SER A 32 -12.66 -9.58 -16.69
CA SER A 32 -14.08 -9.68 -17.06
C SER A 32 -14.81 -8.36 -17.25
N TRP A 33 -14.61 -7.37 -16.38
CA TRP A 33 -15.48 -6.19 -16.36
C TRP A 33 -14.98 -5.05 -17.23
N ILE A 34 -13.70 -4.69 -17.11
CA ILE A 34 -13.08 -3.60 -17.89
C ILE A 34 -13.26 -3.82 -19.40
N PRO A 35 -13.00 -5.02 -19.98
CA PRO A 35 -13.22 -5.24 -21.41
C PRO A 35 -14.67 -5.00 -21.83
N LYS A 36 -15.64 -5.35 -20.98
CA LYS A 36 -17.08 -5.14 -21.24
C LYS A 36 -17.45 -3.66 -21.13
N TRP A 37 -16.91 -2.96 -20.14
CA TRP A 37 -17.18 -1.54 -19.91
C TRP A 37 -16.59 -0.66 -21.01
N GLU A 38 -15.36 -0.93 -21.43
CA GLU A 38 -14.71 -0.24 -22.54
C GLU A 38 -15.42 -0.51 -23.87
N LYS A 39 -15.75 -1.78 -24.16
CA LYS A 39 -16.47 -2.14 -25.40
C LYS A 39 -17.80 -1.42 -25.52
N ASN A 40 -18.53 -1.28 -24.42
CA ASN A 40 -19.84 -0.64 -24.41
C ASN A 40 -19.77 0.87 -24.16
N ASN A 41 -18.57 1.43 -23.95
CA ASN A 41 -18.27 2.82 -23.58
C ASN A 41 -19.20 3.43 -22.51
N LYS A 42 -19.72 2.58 -21.61
CA LYS A 42 -20.74 2.98 -20.64
C LYS A 42 -20.17 3.17 -19.25
N TRP A 43 -19.08 2.49 -18.87
CA TRP A 43 -18.51 2.54 -17.51
C TRP A 43 -19.59 2.53 -16.41
N LYS A 44 -20.60 1.68 -16.63
CA LYS A 44 -21.75 1.51 -15.75
C LYS A 44 -21.85 0.06 -15.30
N THR A 45 -22.29 -0.10 -14.07
CA THR A 45 -22.63 -1.39 -13.48
C THR A 45 -23.94 -1.92 -14.08
N SER A 46 -24.27 -3.19 -13.81
CA SER A 46 -25.55 -3.80 -14.22
C SER A 46 -26.78 -3.07 -13.66
N ASN A 47 -26.60 -2.31 -12.59
CA ASN A 47 -27.65 -1.56 -11.90
C ASN A 47 -27.71 -0.09 -12.39
N ASP A 48 -27.13 0.21 -13.55
CA ASP A 48 -27.04 1.53 -14.18
C ASP A 48 -26.32 2.63 -13.38
N LYS A 49 -25.68 2.25 -12.26
CA LYS A 49 -24.79 3.13 -11.49
C LYS A 49 -23.43 3.24 -12.15
N ASP A 50 -22.77 4.38 -11.96
CA ASP A 50 -21.38 4.56 -12.37
C ASP A 50 -20.47 3.52 -11.70
N VAL A 51 -19.48 3.05 -12.45
CA VAL A 51 -18.48 2.11 -11.94
C VAL A 51 -17.62 2.83 -10.90
N GLU A 52 -17.68 2.36 -9.66
CA GLU A 52 -16.76 2.79 -8.61
C GLU A 52 -15.31 2.53 -9.05
N ASN A 53 -14.42 3.48 -8.74
CA ASN A 53 -13.00 3.42 -9.11
C ASN A 53 -12.73 3.41 -10.63
N LYS A 54 -13.68 3.88 -11.46
CA LYS A 54 -13.51 4.04 -12.92
C LYS A 54 -12.16 4.67 -13.30
N GLU A 55 -11.79 5.77 -12.65
CA GLU A 55 -10.55 6.49 -12.96
C GLU A 55 -9.31 5.62 -12.72
N LEU A 56 -9.31 4.83 -11.65
CA LEU A 56 -8.23 3.90 -11.35
C LEU A 56 -8.14 2.80 -12.41
N PHE A 57 -9.27 2.24 -12.86
CA PHE A 57 -9.28 1.25 -13.92
C PHE A 57 -8.85 1.81 -15.28
N GLN A 58 -9.23 3.04 -15.60
CA GLN A 58 -8.77 3.73 -16.80
C GLN A 58 -7.25 3.97 -16.75
N ARG A 59 -6.72 4.41 -15.60
CA ARG A 59 -5.27 4.56 -15.39
C ARG A 59 -4.55 3.22 -15.50
N LEU A 60 -5.08 2.15 -14.89
CA LEU A 60 -4.56 0.79 -14.98
C LEU A 60 -4.43 0.37 -16.45
N MET A 61 -5.50 0.47 -17.24
CA MET A 61 -5.47 0.06 -18.65
C MET A 61 -4.55 0.93 -19.49
N LYS A 62 -4.44 2.22 -19.20
CA LYS A 62 -3.49 3.12 -19.87
C LYS A 62 -2.05 2.65 -19.64
N LEU A 63 -1.69 2.32 -18.40
CA LEU A 63 -0.36 1.84 -18.05
C LEU A 63 -0.06 0.47 -18.67
N VAL A 64 -1.01 -0.46 -18.60
CA VAL A 64 -0.88 -1.79 -19.22
C VAL A 64 -0.65 -1.67 -20.73
N ARG A 65 -1.40 -0.80 -21.42
CA ARG A 65 -1.26 -0.58 -22.87
C ARG A 65 -0.01 0.21 -23.26
N ALA A 66 0.56 0.97 -22.34
CA ALA A 66 1.77 1.76 -22.59
C ALA A 66 3.05 0.91 -22.54
N ARG A 67 2.98 -0.32 -22.01
CA ARG A 67 4.12 -1.24 -21.98
C ARG A 67 4.32 -1.91 -23.34
N ASN A 68 5.59 -2.18 -23.67
CA ASN A 68 5.97 -2.85 -24.93
C ASN A 68 5.92 -4.38 -24.82
N ALA A 69 5.85 -4.90 -23.59
CA ALA A 69 5.77 -6.32 -23.29
C ALA A 69 4.50 -6.67 -22.52
N GLU A 70 4.18 -7.96 -22.49
CA GLU A 70 2.96 -8.49 -21.91
C GLU A 70 2.84 -8.20 -20.40
N VAL A 71 1.63 -7.86 -19.95
CA VAL A 71 1.29 -7.78 -18.53
C VAL A 71 0.27 -8.87 -18.23
N THR A 72 0.60 -9.76 -17.30
CA THR A 72 -0.33 -10.76 -16.77
C THR A 72 -0.69 -10.41 -15.33
N ILE A 73 -1.97 -10.58 -14.99
CA ILE A 73 -2.46 -10.42 -13.63
C ILE A 73 -3.10 -11.74 -13.21
N GLU A 74 -2.48 -12.41 -12.23
CA GLU A 74 -2.90 -13.73 -11.77
C GLU A 74 -3.41 -13.72 -10.34
N TYR A 75 -4.43 -14.57 -10.12
CA TYR A 75 -4.97 -14.82 -8.80
C TYR A 75 -4.04 -15.71 -8.01
N VAL A 76 -3.70 -15.26 -6.82
CA VAL A 76 -3.15 -16.12 -5.78
C VAL A 76 -4.17 -16.21 -4.65
N GLN A 77 -4.28 -17.39 -4.05
CA GLN A 77 -5.20 -17.57 -2.95
C GLN A 77 -4.68 -16.79 -1.73
N GLY A 78 -5.44 -15.80 -1.27
CA GLY A 78 -5.13 -15.09 -0.04
C GLY A 78 -5.10 -16.06 1.15
N HIS A 79 -4.06 -15.93 1.98
CA HIS A 79 -3.83 -16.73 3.20
C HIS A 79 -3.51 -18.22 3.01
N VAL A 80 -2.73 -18.58 1.99
CA VAL A 80 -2.11 -19.92 1.90
C VAL A 80 -0.65 -19.81 1.45
N GLY A 81 0.27 -19.56 2.39
CA GLY A 81 1.69 -19.92 2.29
C GLY A 81 2.51 -19.26 1.17
N VAL A 82 2.03 -18.17 0.57
CA VAL A 82 2.83 -17.34 -0.35
C VAL A 82 3.40 -16.19 0.46
N GLN A 83 4.64 -16.35 0.89
CA GLN A 83 5.35 -15.40 1.75
C GLN A 83 5.18 -13.97 1.23
N GLU A 84 5.43 -13.73 -0.06
CA GLU A 84 5.40 -12.40 -0.66
C GLU A 84 4.01 -11.72 -0.59
N ASN A 85 2.92 -12.51 -0.57
CA ASN A 85 1.56 -11.96 -0.42
C ASN A 85 1.26 -11.56 1.03
N GLU A 86 1.78 -12.32 2.00
CA GLU A 86 1.67 -11.99 3.42
C GLU A 86 2.48 -10.72 3.74
N GLU A 87 3.67 -10.58 3.16
CA GLU A 87 4.49 -9.35 3.28
C GLU A 87 3.78 -8.14 2.68
N ALA A 88 3.16 -8.28 1.49
CA ALA A 88 2.41 -7.22 0.84
C ALA A 88 1.16 -6.80 1.64
N ASP A 89 0.44 -7.75 2.24
CA ASP A 89 -0.73 -7.47 3.10
C ASP A 89 -0.32 -6.73 4.39
N GLN A 90 0.80 -7.13 5.01
CA GLN A 90 1.35 -6.42 6.17
C GLN A 90 1.74 -4.98 5.85
N LEU A 91 2.42 -4.75 4.72
CA LEU A 91 2.78 -3.41 4.27
C LEU A 91 1.56 -2.55 3.92
N ALA A 92 0.51 -3.14 3.35
CA ALA A 92 -0.73 -2.43 3.05
C ALA A 92 -1.47 -1.99 4.32
N LYS A 93 -1.57 -2.88 5.32
CA LYS A 93 -2.14 -2.56 6.65
C LYS A 93 -1.37 -1.45 7.33
N LEU A 94 -0.04 -1.49 7.25
CA LEU A 94 0.82 -0.47 7.81
C LEU A 94 0.58 0.90 7.16
N GLY A 95 0.50 0.96 5.83
CA GLY A 95 0.20 2.21 5.11
C GLY A 95 -1.14 2.81 5.53
N ALA A 96 -2.18 1.99 5.69
CA ALA A 96 -3.49 2.45 6.16
C ALA A 96 -3.48 2.91 7.62
N PHE A 97 -2.67 2.27 8.47
CA PHE A 97 -2.51 2.69 9.87
C PHE A 97 -1.79 4.04 9.98
N MET A 98 -0.70 4.26 9.24
CA MET A 98 0.00 5.54 9.25
C MET A 98 -0.90 6.69 8.81
N ASP A 99 -1.72 6.50 7.77
CA ASP A 99 -2.68 7.51 7.29
C ASP A 99 -3.69 7.88 8.40
N ALA A 100 -4.23 6.87 9.08
CA ALA A 100 -5.14 7.09 10.20
C ALA A 100 -4.48 7.77 11.41
N VAL A 101 -3.22 7.44 11.70
CA VAL A 101 -2.45 8.09 12.77
C VAL A 101 -2.20 9.55 12.43
N ASP A 102 -1.86 9.88 11.19
CA ASP A 102 -1.63 11.26 10.76
C ASP A 102 -2.91 12.12 10.89
N ASP A 103 -4.10 11.54 10.66
CA ASP A 103 -5.38 12.22 10.88
C ASP A 103 -5.73 12.44 12.36
N LEU A 104 -5.16 11.63 13.26
CA LEU A 104 -5.45 11.62 14.70
C LEU A 104 -4.61 12.62 15.51
N TYR A 105 -3.49 13.08 14.97
CA TYR A 105 -2.58 14.00 15.64
C TYR A 105 -2.42 15.30 14.83
N ASP A 106 -2.86 16.42 15.42
CA ASP A 106 -2.64 17.75 14.85
C ASP A 106 -1.19 18.18 15.11
N TYR A 107 -0.42 18.37 14.04
CA TYR A 107 1.00 18.69 14.10
C TYR A 107 1.20 20.14 14.55
N GLY A 108 1.25 20.35 15.87
CA GLY A 108 1.39 21.70 16.44
C GLY A 108 2.32 21.80 17.65
N ASP A 109 2.61 20.70 18.34
CA ASP A 109 3.47 20.69 19.51
C ASP A 109 4.34 19.42 19.58
N ASP A 110 5.49 19.51 20.25
CA ASP A 110 6.45 18.40 20.32
C ASP A 110 5.89 17.19 21.11
N GLU A 111 4.93 17.40 22.01
CA GLU A 111 4.34 16.33 22.82
C GLU A 111 3.36 15.47 21.99
N THR A 112 2.60 16.08 21.09
CA THR A 112 1.73 15.38 20.12
C THR A 112 2.55 14.58 19.12
N GLU A 113 3.66 15.10 18.62
CA GLU A 113 4.55 14.36 17.72
C GLU A 113 5.21 13.16 18.40
N ILE A 114 5.63 13.28 19.68
CA ILE A 114 6.18 12.14 20.42
C ILE A 114 5.11 11.08 20.70
N LYS A 115 3.88 11.48 21.04
CA LYS A 115 2.76 10.55 21.22
C LYS A 115 2.46 9.81 19.91
N ARG A 116 2.47 10.52 18.78
CA ARG A 116 2.32 9.93 17.45
C ARG A 116 3.42 8.90 17.17
N GLN A 117 4.68 9.27 17.33
CA GLN A 117 5.83 8.37 17.13
C GLN A 117 5.76 7.14 18.04
N HIS A 118 5.35 7.32 19.30
CA HIS A 118 5.17 6.22 20.25
C HIS A 118 4.07 5.24 19.80
N THR A 119 2.92 5.75 19.36
CA THR A 119 1.81 4.95 18.85
C THR A 119 2.22 4.15 17.61
N ILE A 120 2.94 4.78 16.68
CA ILE A 120 3.48 4.12 15.49
C ILE A 120 4.46 3.00 15.90
N LEU A 121 5.39 3.29 16.82
CA LEU A 121 6.36 2.32 17.30
C LEU A 121 5.74 1.11 17.98
N GLN A 122 4.75 1.33 18.85
CA GLN A 122 4.02 0.24 19.50
C GLN A 122 3.34 -0.65 18.47
N TYR A 123 2.69 -0.06 17.47
CA TYR A 123 2.06 -0.82 16.39
C TYR A 123 3.09 -1.66 15.61
N PHE A 124 4.22 -1.07 15.21
CA PHE A 124 5.29 -1.82 14.53
C PHE A 124 5.78 -3.00 15.38
N GLN A 125 6.03 -2.79 16.68
CA GLN A 125 6.45 -3.87 17.59
C GLN A 125 5.43 -5.03 17.67
N THR A 126 4.14 -4.75 17.46
CA THR A 126 3.12 -5.82 17.41
C THR A 126 3.08 -6.61 16.12
N ILE A 127 3.62 -6.07 15.03
CA ILE A 127 3.59 -6.69 13.70
C ILE A 127 4.99 -7.16 13.25
N THR A 128 6.06 -6.79 13.97
CA THR A 128 7.42 -7.24 13.70
C THR A 128 7.80 -8.44 14.56
N ASP A 129 8.27 -9.49 13.91
CA ASP A 129 8.96 -10.65 14.46
C ASP A 129 10.26 -10.93 13.67
N GLU A 130 11.03 -11.95 14.09
CA GLU A 130 12.28 -12.34 13.40
C GLU A 130 12.07 -12.82 11.96
N SER A 131 10.83 -13.12 11.56
CA SER A 131 10.44 -13.52 10.20
C SER A 131 9.88 -12.37 9.36
N SER A 132 9.81 -11.15 9.91
CA SER A 132 9.19 -10.02 9.25
C SER A 132 10.05 -9.45 8.12
N PRO A 133 9.44 -8.84 7.08
CA PRO A 133 10.17 -8.30 5.94
C PRO A 133 11.27 -7.32 6.35
N PRO A 134 12.44 -7.34 5.68
CA PRO A 134 13.55 -6.42 5.99
C PRO A 134 13.12 -4.95 6.00
N SER A 135 12.19 -4.56 5.12
CA SER A 135 11.65 -3.19 5.07
C SER A 135 10.85 -2.79 6.31
N ILE A 136 10.13 -3.72 6.94
CA ILE A 136 9.38 -3.45 8.17
C ILE A 136 10.36 -3.30 9.34
N VAL A 137 11.38 -4.16 9.39
CA VAL A 137 12.44 -4.12 10.41
C VAL A 137 13.27 -2.83 10.29
N GLU A 138 13.61 -2.41 9.07
CA GLU A 138 14.35 -1.16 8.84
C GLU A 138 13.52 0.07 9.26
N ASN A 139 12.25 0.12 8.87
CA ASN A 139 11.36 1.23 9.23
C ASN A 139 11.14 1.32 10.75
N SER A 140 10.98 0.19 11.45
CA SER A 140 10.82 0.18 12.91
C SER A 140 12.09 0.71 13.61
N GLN A 141 13.28 0.34 13.11
CA GLN A 141 14.54 0.83 13.66
C GLN A 141 14.75 2.34 13.45
N ILE A 142 14.36 2.87 12.28
CA ILE A 142 14.41 4.31 12.00
C ILE A 142 13.50 5.07 12.98
N LEU A 143 12.28 4.58 13.19
CA LEU A 143 11.33 5.20 14.11
C LEU A 143 11.83 5.16 15.56
N LEU A 144 12.48 4.07 15.97
CA LEU A 144 13.03 3.94 17.33
C LEU A 144 14.13 4.98 17.56
N ASN A 145 15.02 5.13 16.58
CA ASN A 145 16.09 6.12 16.65
C ASN A 145 15.54 7.55 16.73
N ASN A 146 14.50 7.85 15.94
CA ASN A 146 13.86 9.17 15.94
C ASN A 146 13.14 9.46 17.27
N PHE A 147 12.41 8.48 17.80
CA PHE A 147 11.72 8.60 19.09
C PHE A 147 12.70 8.84 20.24
N GLU A 148 13.79 8.05 20.31
CA GLU A 148 14.82 8.23 21.34
C GLU A 148 15.53 9.58 21.20
N TYR A 149 15.75 10.06 19.96
CA TYR A 149 16.30 11.39 19.72
C TYR A 149 15.37 12.50 20.26
N ASN A 150 14.09 12.47 19.90
CA ASN A 150 13.12 13.50 20.30
C ASN A 150 12.87 13.51 21.81
N LYS A 151 12.77 12.32 22.41
CA LYS A 151 12.66 12.16 23.87
C LYS A 151 13.85 12.78 24.61
N ASN A 152 15.06 12.63 24.07
CA ASN A 152 16.28 13.20 24.65
C ASN A 152 16.39 14.73 24.47
N ILE A 153 15.70 15.32 23.48
CA ILE A 153 15.62 16.78 23.33
C ILE A 153 14.74 17.38 24.43
N LEU A 154 13.51 16.88 24.59
CA LEU A 154 12.59 17.42 25.61
C LEU A 154 13.13 17.24 27.04
N ALA A 155 13.78 16.10 27.33
CA ALA A 155 14.38 15.87 28.64
C ALA A 155 15.50 16.88 28.99
N LYS A 156 16.13 17.52 27.99
CA LYS A 156 17.17 18.55 28.19
C LYS A 156 16.58 19.95 28.40
N ASP A 157 15.40 20.24 27.85
CA ASP A 157 14.73 21.53 28.03
C ASP A 157 14.06 21.66 29.41
N ASP A 158 13.64 20.55 30.03
CA ASP A 158 13.12 20.52 31.41
C ASP A 158 14.20 20.65 32.50
N SER A 159 15.48 20.71 32.11
CA SER A 159 16.65 20.70 33.01
C SER A 159 17.29 22.08 33.24
N ASN A 160 16.73 23.16 32.69
CA ASN A 160 17.19 24.55 32.81
C ASN A 160 16.14 25.43 33.51
#